data_AF-A0A075HYX6-F1
#
_entry.id   AF-A0A075HYX6-F1
#
_cell.length_a   1.000
_cell.length_b   1.000
_cell.length_c   1.000
_cell.angle_alpha   90.00
_cell.angle_beta   90.00
_cell.angle_gamma   90.00
#
_symmetry.space_group_name_H-M   'P 1'
#
loop_
_entity.id
_entity.type
_entity.pdbx_description
1 polymer ?
#
loop_
_entity_poly.entity_id
_entity_poly.type
_entity_poly.pdbx_seq_one_letter_code
_entity_poly.pdbx_strand_id
1 'polypeptide(L)'
;MFLIYALARNGRPKEKEKTIRFLIILLIIGVVVGVGSSIIQGWLGQSDPLKVCIEDRNTPYKISVTLELYIDGNKAAIPGNIGFGDSLGDDLLASDCQRTIYTLTDDGTIYVEWEEEYPFEIGHFLWVWEFPIKDMDDSKTRVMIDGKESDMGIHTLLKHGSVYKAEFYSEGFDQSKESDFLPPDL
;
A
#
# COMPACT_ATOMS: atom_id res chain seq x y z
N MET A 1 -34.55 6.58 21.09
CA MET A 1 -35.25 6.86 22.37
C MET A 1 -36.78 6.74 22.27
N PHE A 2 -37.42 7.14 21.16
CA PHE A 2 -38.89 7.06 20.99
C PHE A 2 -39.47 5.63 20.89
N LEU A 3 -38.75 4.66 20.32
CA LEU A 3 -39.25 3.28 20.17
C LEU A 3 -39.40 2.53 21.50
N ILE A 4 -38.54 2.83 22.48
CA ILE A 4 -38.50 2.18 23.79
C ILE A 4 -39.74 2.57 24.62
N TYR A 5 -40.20 3.82 24.48
CA TYR A 5 -41.34 4.33 25.22
C TYR A 5 -42.69 3.79 24.72
N ALA A 6 -42.78 3.46 23.42
CA ALA A 6 -43.99 2.95 22.80
C ALA A 6 -44.33 1.51 23.24
N LEU A 7 -43.33 0.64 23.36
CA LEU A 7 -43.51 -0.75 23.82
C LEU A 7 -43.81 -0.86 25.32
N ALA A 8 -43.47 0.17 26.11
CA ALA A 8 -43.73 0.21 27.55
C ALA A 8 -45.20 0.49 27.92
N ARG A 9 -46.08 0.86 26.97
CA ARG A 9 -47.45 1.32 27.30
C ARG A 9 -48.52 0.20 27.33
N ASN A 10 -48.35 -0.91 26.59
CA ASN A 10 -49.41 -1.92 26.41
C ASN A 10 -49.20 -3.32 27.06
N GLY A 11 -48.12 -3.55 27.82
CA GLY A 11 -47.89 -4.85 28.52
C GLY A 11 -48.31 -4.87 30.00
N ARG A 12 -48.62 -6.05 30.57
CA ARG A 12 -48.81 -6.23 32.02
C ARG A 12 -47.47 -6.09 32.79
N PRO A 13 -47.46 -5.54 34.01
CA PRO A 13 -46.25 -5.05 34.68
C PRO A 13 -45.16 -6.11 34.93
N LYS A 14 -45.53 -7.37 35.16
CA LYS A 14 -44.58 -8.47 35.43
C LYS A 14 -43.84 -8.99 34.19
N GLU A 15 -44.35 -8.73 32.99
CA GLU A 15 -43.68 -9.13 31.73
C GLU A 15 -42.72 -8.05 31.22
N LYS A 16 -42.97 -6.77 31.56
CA LYS A 16 -42.11 -5.63 31.18
C LYS A 16 -40.71 -5.71 31.77
N GLU A 17 -40.59 -6.18 33.02
CA GLU A 17 -39.29 -6.27 33.69
C GLU A 17 -38.37 -7.30 33.02
N LYS A 18 -38.92 -8.42 32.54
CA LYS A 18 -38.17 -9.46 31.84
C LYS A 18 -37.74 -9.02 30.44
N THR A 19 -38.62 -8.36 29.70
CA THR A 19 -38.33 -7.86 28.35
C THR A 19 -37.31 -6.72 28.37
N ILE A 20 -37.38 -5.81 29.36
CA ILE A 20 -36.40 -4.72 29.49
C ILE A 20 -35.02 -5.26 29.85
N ARG A 21 -34.91 -6.23 30.77
CA ARG A 21 -33.64 -6.87 31.10
C ARG A 21 -32.99 -7.55 29.88
N PHE A 22 -33.79 -8.24 29.06
CA PHE A 22 -33.28 -8.89 27.84
C PHE A 22 -32.75 -7.89 26.81
N LEU A 23 -33.45 -6.77 26.62
CA LEU A 23 -33.03 -5.70 25.70
C LEU A 23 -31.73 -5.00 26.17
N ILE A 24 -31.56 -4.80 27.47
CA ILE A 24 -30.32 -4.23 28.03
C ILE A 24 -29.13 -5.18 27.81
N ILE A 25 -29.32 -6.48 28.02
CA ILE A 25 -28.26 -7.48 27.80
C ILE A 25 -27.84 -7.51 26.32
N LEU A 26 -28.80 -7.47 25.39
CA LEU A 26 -28.50 -7.41 23.95
C LEU A 26 -27.76 -6.13 23.56
N LEU A 27 -28.11 -4.99 24.16
CA LEU A 27 -27.42 -3.73 23.93
C LEU A 27 -25.98 -3.76 24.44
N ILE A 28 -25.74 -4.34 25.63
CA ILE A 28 -24.39 -4.49 26.18
C ILE A 28 -23.53 -5.39 25.29
N ILE A 29 -24.06 -6.55 24.87
CA ILE A 29 -23.32 -7.46 23.97
C ILE A 29 -23.02 -6.77 22.64
N GLY A 30 -23.99 -6.04 22.06
CA GLY A 30 -23.78 -5.28 20.82
C GLY A 30 -22.71 -4.20 20.95
N VAL A 31 -22.67 -3.46 22.06
CA VAL A 31 -21.63 -2.45 22.32
C VAL A 31 -20.27 -3.10 22.58
N VAL A 32 -20.21 -4.19 23.33
CA VAL A 32 -18.95 -4.90 23.64
C VAL A 32 -18.32 -5.48 22.37
N VAL A 33 -19.12 -6.12 21.50
CA VAL A 33 -18.62 -6.66 20.23
C VAL A 33 -18.22 -5.52 19.28
N GLY A 34 -19.01 -4.44 19.20
CA GLY A 34 -18.71 -3.29 18.33
C GLY A 34 -17.46 -2.50 18.73
N VAL A 35 -17.20 -2.34 20.03
CA VAL A 35 -15.98 -1.66 20.53
C VAL A 35 -14.78 -2.61 20.55
N GLY A 36 -14.99 -3.91 20.77
CA GLY A 36 -13.91 -4.90 20.71
C GLY A 36 -13.29 -5.03 19.31
N SER A 37 -14.11 -4.96 18.24
CA SER A 37 -13.62 -5.10 16.87
C SER A 37 -12.72 -3.95 16.41
N SER A 38 -12.97 -2.73 16.86
CA SER A 38 -12.19 -1.55 16.44
C SER A 38 -10.80 -1.50 17.09
N ILE A 39 -10.62 -2.06 18.28
CA ILE A 39 -9.30 -2.12 18.95
C ILE A 39 -8.38 -3.17 18.29
N ILE A 40 -8.94 -4.30 17.84
CA ILE A 40 -8.15 -5.39 17.22
C ILE A 40 -7.64 -4.99 15.84
N GLN A 41 -8.42 -4.25 15.05
CA GLN A 41 -7.99 -3.74 13.75
C GLN A 41 -6.85 -2.72 13.87
N GLY A 42 -6.88 -1.86 14.90
CA GLY A 42 -5.80 -0.89 15.16
C GLY A 42 -4.47 -1.54 15.56
N TRP A 43 -4.49 -2.71 16.21
CA TRP A 43 -3.27 -3.43 16.60
C TRP A 43 -2.68 -4.27 15.45
N LEU A 44 -3.52 -4.87 14.60
CA LEU A 44 -3.06 -5.65 13.44
C LEU A 44 -2.46 -4.79 12.32
N GLY A 45 -2.90 -3.54 12.18
CA GLY A 45 -2.31 -2.59 11.22
C GLY A 45 -0.88 -2.15 11.58
N GLN A 46 -0.46 -2.33 12.84
CA GLN A 46 0.85 -1.91 13.36
C GLN A 46 2.01 -2.85 13.00
N SER A 47 1.71 -4.01 12.41
CA SER A 47 2.68 -5.06 12.07
C SER A 47 2.90 -5.24 10.57
N ASP A 48 2.12 -4.56 9.71
CA ASP A 48 2.32 -4.60 8.27
C ASP A 48 3.41 -3.57 7.89
N PRO A 49 4.62 -4.00 7.49
CA PRO A 49 5.71 -3.07 7.18
C PRO A 49 5.30 -2.03 6.14
N LEU A 50 4.41 -2.38 5.21
CA LEU A 50 4.04 -1.48 4.12
C LEU A 50 3.13 -0.31 4.54
N LYS A 51 2.53 -0.38 5.73
CA LYS A 51 1.49 0.58 6.17
C LYS A 51 1.86 1.40 7.39
N VAL A 52 3.01 1.14 7.99
CA VAL A 52 3.41 1.78 9.24
C VAL A 52 4.50 2.83 9.04
N CYS A 53 4.49 3.82 9.93
CA CYS A 53 5.57 4.79 10.09
C CYS A 53 6.72 4.14 10.90
N ILE A 54 7.98 4.48 10.58
CA ILE A 54 9.19 3.89 11.19
C ILE A 54 10.02 4.85 12.04
N GLU A 55 9.64 6.10 12.18
CA GLU A 55 10.45 7.18 12.79
C GLU A 55 10.78 6.90 14.25
N ASP A 56 9.84 6.28 14.98
CA ASP A 56 10.00 5.91 16.39
C ASP A 56 10.40 4.43 16.58
N ARG A 57 10.78 3.73 15.51
CA ARG A 57 11.09 2.29 15.53
C ARG A 57 12.60 2.06 15.42
N ASN A 58 13.06 0.96 16.03
CA ASN A 58 14.44 0.51 15.84
C ASN A 58 14.50 -0.38 14.59
N THR A 59 15.08 0.14 13.51
CA THR A 59 15.15 -0.54 12.19
C THR A 59 16.57 -1.02 11.85
N PRO A 60 17.08 -2.10 12.46
CA PRO A 60 18.42 -2.59 12.15
C PRO A 60 18.54 -3.21 10.75
N TYR A 61 17.44 -3.68 10.17
CA TYR A 61 17.44 -4.17 8.78
C TYR A 61 17.34 -2.97 7.84
N LYS A 62 18.43 -2.70 7.11
CA LYS A 62 18.52 -1.58 6.17
C LYS A 62 19.07 -2.05 4.84
N ILE A 63 18.36 -1.77 3.76
CA ILE A 63 18.88 -1.98 2.41
C ILE A 63 18.66 -0.73 1.55
N SER A 64 19.48 -0.60 0.51
CA SER A 64 19.36 0.45 -0.49
C SER A 64 19.54 -0.18 -1.85
N VAL A 65 18.70 0.19 -2.80
CA VAL A 65 18.74 -0.29 -4.19
C VAL A 65 18.57 0.89 -5.13
N THR A 66 18.97 0.74 -6.38
CA THR A 66 18.72 1.76 -7.41
C THR A 66 17.68 1.23 -8.38
N LEU A 67 16.66 2.02 -8.71
CA LEU A 67 15.67 1.72 -9.73
C LEU A 67 15.81 2.68 -10.90
N GLU A 68 15.91 2.14 -12.10
CA GLU A 68 15.67 2.86 -13.34
C GLU A 68 14.29 2.50 -13.89
N LEU A 69 13.45 3.50 -14.11
CA LEU A 69 12.12 3.32 -14.66
C LEU A 69 12.09 3.74 -16.14
N TYR A 70 11.48 2.91 -16.98
CA TYR A 70 11.20 3.24 -18.37
C TYR A 70 9.71 3.04 -18.65
N ILE A 71 9.08 4.01 -19.30
CA ILE A 71 7.69 3.94 -19.74
C ILE A 71 7.70 4.16 -21.25
N ASP A 72 7.14 3.21 -22.00
CA ASP A 72 7.08 3.26 -23.47
C ASP A 72 8.47 3.52 -24.09
N GLY A 73 9.50 2.86 -23.54
CA GLY A 73 10.90 2.98 -23.97
C GLY A 73 11.64 4.24 -23.49
N ASN A 74 10.95 5.21 -22.89
CA ASN A 74 11.56 6.45 -22.40
C ASN A 74 11.89 6.38 -20.92
N LYS A 75 13.07 6.86 -20.52
CA LYS A 75 13.45 6.93 -19.10
C LYS A 75 12.49 7.88 -18.37
N ALA A 76 11.81 7.37 -17.37
CA ALA A 76 10.89 8.12 -16.52
C ALA A 76 11.61 8.58 -15.23
N ALA A 77 11.24 9.77 -14.76
CA ALA A 77 11.75 10.29 -13.50
C ALA A 77 11.06 9.60 -12.32
N ILE A 78 11.84 9.27 -11.30
CA ILE A 78 11.33 8.79 -10.01
C ILE A 78 11.44 9.99 -9.06
N PRO A 79 10.34 10.49 -8.47
CA PRO A 79 10.40 11.62 -7.56
C PRO A 79 11.11 11.25 -6.25
N GLY A 80 11.74 12.25 -5.63
CA GLY A 80 12.18 12.17 -4.25
C GLY A 80 11.01 12.24 -3.27
N ASN A 81 11.25 11.87 -2.02
CA ASN A 81 10.29 11.88 -0.92
C ASN A 81 9.06 10.97 -1.14
N ILE A 82 9.17 9.93 -1.96
CA ILE A 82 8.18 8.85 -1.97
C ILE A 82 8.23 8.16 -0.60
N GLY A 83 7.07 7.79 -0.06
CA GLY A 83 6.98 7.11 1.24
C GLY A 83 7.02 8.06 2.44
N PHE A 84 6.91 9.37 2.23
CA PHE A 84 6.75 10.37 3.28
C PHE A 84 5.33 10.96 3.31
N GLY A 85 4.85 11.33 4.48
CA GLY A 85 3.56 11.99 4.70
C GLY A 85 2.33 11.12 4.40
N ASP A 86 1.21 11.80 4.10
CA ASP A 86 -0.13 11.24 3.89
C ASP A 86 -0.33 10.67 2.47
N SER A 87 0.75 10.28 1.78
CA SER A 87 0.79 9.86 0.36
C SER A 87 -0.11 8.65 -0.03
N LEU A 88 -0.96 8.11 0.86
CA LEU A 88 -2.02 7.14 0.53
C LEU A 88 -3.45 7.64 0.85
N GLY A 89 -3.62 8.93 1.15
CA GLY A 89 -4.92 9.47 1.59
C GLY A 89 -5.45 8.78 2.86
N ASP A 90 -4.56 8.17 3.64
CA ASP A 90 -4.91 7.52 4.89
C ASP A 90 -4.89 8.60 5.98
N ASP A 91 -6.07 9.14 6.30
CA ASP A 91 -6.33 10.11 7.39
C ASP A 91 -5.80 9.64 8.77
N LEU A 92 -5.32 8.39 8.86
CA LEU A 92 -4.71 7.79 10.05
C LEU A 92 -3.19 8.00 10.16
N LEU A 93 -2.50 8.41 9.09
CA LEU A 93 -1.05 8.61 9.12
C LEU A 93 -0.71 10.07 9.42
N ALA A 94 0.25 10.26 10.33
CA ALA A 94 0.71 11.58 10.71
C ALA A 94 1.41 12.28 9.53
N SER A 95 1.37 13.62 9.49
CA SER A 95 1.98 14.42 8.41
C SER A 95 3.50 14.23 8.28
N ASP A 96 4.14 13.70 9.31
CA ASP A 96 5.56 13.40 9.40
C ASP A 96 5.90 11.93 9.13
N CYS A 97 4.93 11.09 8.78
CA CYS A 97 5.10 9.64 8.56
C CYS A 97 6.22 9.34 7.55
N GLN A 98 7.19 8.52 7.92
CA GLN A 98 8.17 7.89 7.04
C GLN A 98 7.86 6.40 6.97
N ARG A 99 7.63 5.86 5.78
CA ARG A 99 7.35 4.44 5.58
C ARG A 99 8.63 3.61 5.53
N THR A 100 8.45 2.29 5.58
CA THR A 100 9.56 1.33 5.46
C THR A 100 10.27 1.37 4.12
N ILE A 101 9.63 1.84 3.05
CA ILE A 101 10.21 1.92 1.71
C ILE A 101 10.00 3.33 1.16
N TYR A 102 11.08 3.99 0.78
CA TYR A 102 11.06 5.43 0.47
C TYR A 102 12.21 5.87 -0.43
N THR A 103 12.08 7.07 -1.00
CA THR A 103 13.17 7.77 -1.71
C THR A 103 13.49 9.08 -1.00
N LEU A 104 14.76 9.50 -1.00
CA LEU A 104 15.16 10.82 -0.49
C LEU A 104 15.30 11.85 -1.61
N THR A 105 15.79 11.39 -2.75
CA THR A 105 16.13 12.19 -3.94
C THR A 105 15.48 11.58 -5.18
N ASP A 106 15.59 12.27 -6.31
CA ASP A 106 15.04 11.87 -7.61
C ASP A 106 16.01 11.03 -8.46
N ASP A 107 17.08 10.51 -7.84
CA ASP A 107 18.10 9.68 -8.51
C ASP A 107 17.70 8.21 -8.68
N GLY A 108 16.53 7.82 -8.18
CA GLY A 108 16.01 6.46 -8.22
C GLY A 108 16.54 5.55 -7.09
N THR A 109 17.24 6.09 -6.09
CA THR A 109 17.66 5.31 -4.92
C THR A 109 16.48 5.07 -3.99
N ILE A 110 16.14 3.80 -3.82
CA ILE A 110 15.11 3.32 -2.91
C ILE A 110 15.78 2.82 -1.64
N TYR A 111 15.38 3.37 -0.51
CA TYR A 111 15.77 2.94 0.82
C TYR A 111 14.68 2.07 1.42
N VAL A 112 15.10 1.02 2.12
CA VAL A 112 14.21 0.15 2.85
C VAL A 112 14.74 -0.04 4.26
N GLU A 113 13.89 0.18 5.25
CA GLU A 113 14.22 0.02 6.66
C GLU A 113 13.11 -0.73 7.40
N TRP A 114 13.50 -1.76 8.18
CA TRP A 114 12.56 -2.52 9.00
C TRP A 114 13.21 -3.10 10.26
N GLU A 115 12.37 -3.60 11.18
CA GLU A 115 12.79 -4.20 12.44
C GLU A 115 13.55 -5.53 12.24
N GLU A 116 13.17 -6.29 11.21
CA GLU A 116 13.74 -7.60 10.87
C GLU A 116 13.83 -7.78 9.35
N GLU A 117 14.52 -8.85 8.91
CA GLU A 117 14.60 -9.17 7.48
C GLU A 117 13.21 -9.46 6.91
N TYR A 118 12.86 -8.75 5.84
CA TYR A 118 11.57 -8.87 5.19
C TYR A 118 11.74 -8.93 3.66
N PRO A 119 11.00 -9.81 2.96
CA PRO A 119 11.13 -9.99 1.52
C PRO A 119 10.43 -8.86 0.75
N PHE A 120 11.00 -7.65 0.78
CA PHE A 120 10.47 -6.54 0.00
C PHE A 120 10.60 -6.80 -1.49
N GLU A 121 9.57 -6.46 -2.26
CA GLU A 121 9.51 -6.57 -3.71
C GLU A 121 9.50 -5.18 -4.35
N ILE A 122 9.87 -5.07 -5.63
CA ILE A 122 9.71 -3.83 -6.39
C ILE A 122 8.24 -3.36 -6.37
N GLY A 123 7.30 -4.29 -6.48
CA GLY A 123 5.87 -3.99 -6.44
C GLY A 123 5.45 -3.27 -5.17
N HIS A 124 6.10 -3.55 -4.03
CA HIS A 124 5.83 -2.82 -2.79
C HIS A 124 6.20 -1.34 -2.88
N PHE A 125 7.34 -1.03 -3.52
CA PHE A 125 7.74 0.36 -3.77
C PHE A 125 6.75 1.06 -4.70
N LEU A 126 6.41 0.42 -5.81
CA LEU A 126 5.45 0.97 -6.78
C LEU A 126 4.09 1.24 -6.17
N TRP A 127 3.66 0.37 -5.24
CA TRP A 127 2.43 0.56 -4.48
C TRP A 127 2.52 1.76 -3.51
N VAL A 128 3.63 1.89 -2.77
CA VAL A 128 3.85 3.04 -1.88
C VAL A 128 3.92 4.36 -2.64
N TRP A 129 4.44 4.33 -3.87
CA TRP A 129 4.47 5.47 -4.78
C TRP A 129 3.12 5.77 -5.46
N GLU A 130 2.11 4.90 -5.35
CA GLU A 130 0.88 4.98 -6.14
C GLU A 130 1.13 4.99 -7.66
N PHE A 131 2.18 4.28 -8.11
CA PHE A 131 2.48 4.15 -9.53
C PHE A 131 1.29 3.51 -10.27
N PRO A 132 0.84 4.05 -11.42
CA PRO A 132 -0.37 3.61 -12.10
C PRO A 132 -0.16 2.31 -12.89
N ILE A 133 0.16 1.21 -12.20
CA ILE A 133 0.36 -0.12 -12.81
C ILE A 133 -0.87 -0.56 -13.61
N LYS A 134 -2.07 -0.17 -13.17
CA LYS A 134 -3.34 -0.54 -13.83
C LYS A 134 -3.47 -0.01 -15.27
N ASP A 135 -2.71 1.03 -15.61
CA ASP A 135 -2.74 1.63 -16.95
C ASP A 135 -1.64 1.03 -17.85
N MET A 136 -0.91 0.02 -17.35
CA MET A 136 0.19 -0.65 -18.03
C MET A 136 -0.21 -2.04 -18.52
N ASP A 137 0.38 -2.46 -19.63
CA ASP A 137 0.26 -3.80 -20.20
C ASP A 137 1.18 -4.77 -19.46
N ASP A 138 0.62 -5.48 -18.47
CA ASP A 138 1.32 -6.48 -17.65
C ASP A 138 2.09 -7.53 -18.48
N SER A 139 1.61 -7.87 -19.68
CA SER A 139 2.27 -8.87 -20.55
C SER A 139 3.58 -8.38 -21.16
N LYS A 140 3.79 -7.05 -21.17
CA LYS A 140 4.99 -6.40 -21.69
C LYS A 140 5.89 -5.86 -20.59
N THR A 141 5.44 -5.86 -19.34
CA THR A 141 6.23 -5.43 -18.20
C THR A 141 7.47 -6.30 -18.05
N ARG A 142 8.64 -5.66 -17.96
CA ARG A 142 9.93 -6.35 -17.76
C ARG A 142 10.64 -5.75 -16.56
N VAL A 143 11.22 -6.63 -15.75
CA VAL A 143 12.06 -6.23 -14.62
C VAL A 143 13.39 -6.94 -14.76
N MET A 144 14.48 -6.17 -14.72
CA MET A 144 15.84 -6.69 -14.71
C MET A 144 16.53 -6.33 -13.40
N ILE A 145 17.40 -7.23 -12.93
CA ILE A 145 18.28 -7.04 -11.78
C ILE A 145 19.70 -7.21 -12.27
N ASP A 146 20.55 -6.20 -12.03
CA ASP A 146 21.96 -6.22 -12.40
C ASP A 146 22.18 -6.63 -13.87
N GLY A 147 21.29 -6.17 -14.75
CA GLY A 147 21.31 -6.43 -16.19
C GLY A 147 20.67 -7.75 -16.64
N LYS A 148 20.15 -8.58 -15.73
CA LYS A 148 19.48 -9.84 -16.06
C LYS A 148 17.98 -9.75 -15.83
N GLU A 149 17.19 -10.14 -16.82
CA GLU A 149 15.73 -10.22 -16.72
C GLU A 149 15.27 -11.22 -15.64
N SER A 150 14.24 -10.83 -14.90
CA SER A 150 13.62 -11.58 -13.82
C SER A 150 12.27 -12.14 -14.27
N ASP A 151 12.08 -13.44 -14.07
CA ASP A 151 10.81 -14.12 -14.38
C ASP A 151 9.67 -13.74 -13.41
N MET A 152 9.98 -12.99 -12.34
CA MET A 152 9.00 -12.58 -11.32
C MET A 152 8.37 -11.21 -11.58
N GLY A 153 8.87 -10.45 -12.58
CA GLY A 153 8.34 -9.11 -12.88
C GLY A 153 8.37 -8.20 -11.64
N ILE A 154 7.24 -7.56 -11.32
CA ILE A 154 7.11 -6.66 -10.15
C ILE A 154 7.27 -7.38 -8.80
N HIS A 155 7.11 -8.71 -8.75
CA HIS A 155 7.33 -9.52 -7.54
C HIS A 155 8.80 -9.82 -7.26
N THR A 156 9.69 -9.16 -7.99
CA THR A 156 11.12 -9.34 -7.80
C THR A 156 11.58 -8.76 -6.47
N LEU A 157 12.22 -9.61 -5.66
CA LEU A 157 12.77 -9.25 -4.35
C LEU A 157 13.91 -8.23 -4.47
N LEU A 158 13.90 -7.25 -3.56
CA LEU A 158 14.93 -6.25 -3.37
C LEU A 158 16.17 -6.84 -2.71
N LYS A 159 17.34 -6.51 -3.25
CA LYS A 159 18.64 -6.97 -2.77
C LYS A 159 19.56 -5.77 -2.58
N HIS A 160 20.13 -5.64 -1.39
CA HIS A 160 21.02 -4.53 -1.06
C HIS A 160 22.12 -4.34 -2.12
N GLY A 161 22.24 -3.12 -2.63
CA GLY A 161 23.26 -2.72 -3.59
C GLY A 161 22.97 -3.10 -5.05
N SER A 162 21.89 -3.83 -5.34
CA SER A 162 21.52 -4.18 -6.72
C SER A 162 20.88 -3.00 -7.45
N VAL A 163 21.05 -3.01 -8.78
CA VAL A 163 20.42 -2.07 -9.71
C VAL A 163 19.28 -2.77 -10.43
N TYR A 164 18.11 -2.16 -10.36
CA TYR A 164 16.90 -2.63 -11.00
C TYR A 164 16.58 -1.76 -12.20
N LYS A 165 16.11 -2.37 -13.28
CA LYS A 165 15.50 -1.68 -14.41
C LYS A 165 14.10 -2.22 -14.58
N ALA A 166 13.09 -1.37 -14.49
CA ALA A 166 11.70 -1.72 -14.73
C ALA A 166 11.21 -1.01 -15.98
N GLU A 167 10.73 -1.78 -16.95
CA GLU A 167 10.16 -1.30 -18.20
C GLU A 167 8.66 -1.60 -18.20
N PHE A 168 7.86 -0.54 -18.31
CA PHE A 168 6.41 -0.61 -18.45
C PHE A 168 6.01 -0.08 -19.82
N TYR A 169 4.89 -0.59 -20.33
CA TYR A 169 4.31 -0.14 -21.58
C TYR A 169 2.84 0.17 -21.34
N SER A 170 2.40 1.35 -21.78
CA SER A 170 1.00 1.77 -21.64
C SER A 170 0.07 0.82 -22.41
N GLU A 171 -1.15 0.63 -21.92
CA GLU A 171 -2.16 -0.12 -22.68
C GLU A 171 -2.37 0.50 -24.08
N GLY A 172 -2.33 -0.35 -25.12
CA GLY A 172 -2.48 0.11 -26.51
C GLY A 172 -1.21 0.71 -27.14
N PHE A 173 -0.08 0.74 -26.42
CA PHE A 173 1.21 1.09 -27.01
C PHE A 173 1.64 0.03 -28.04
N ASP A 174 1.93 0.50 -29.26
CA ASP A 174 2.31 -0.30 -30.42
C ASP A 174 3.64 0.21 -30.99
N GLN A 175 4.72 -0.51 -30.67
CA GLN A 175 6.09 -0.18 -31.12
C GLN A 175 6.21 -0.11 -32.65
N SER A 176 5.35 -0.82 -33.40
CA SER A 176 5.42 -0.82 -34.87
C SER A 176 5.07 0.52 -35.50
N LYS A 177 4.33 1.38 -34.78
CA LYS A 177 3.93 2.70 -35.28
C LYS A 177 5.03 3.75 -35.15
N GLU A 178 6.02 3.56 -34.30
CA GLU A 178 7.17 4.48 -34.21
C GLU A 178 8.17 4.27 -35.34
N SER A 179 8.37 3.02 -35.80
CA SER A 179 9.27 2.73 -36.93
C SER A 179 8.80 3.32 -38.26
N ASP A 180 7.49 3.57 -38.42
CA ASP A 180 6.90 4.19 -39.62
C ASP A 180 7.23 5.69 -39.76
N PHE A 181 7.72 6.34 -38.70
CA PHE A 181 8.13 7.75 -38.73
C PHE A 181 9.63 7.96 -38.97
N LEU A 182 10.41 6.89 -39.08
CA LEU A 182 11.80 7.00 -39.51
C LEU A 182 11.83 7.14 -41.05
N PRO A 183 12.45 8.19 -41.61
CA PRO A 183 12.55 8.32 -43.06
C PRO A 183 13.34 7.12 -43.60
N PRO A 184 12.93 6.54 -44.75
CA PRO A 184 13.70 5.47 -45.36
C PRO A 184 15.11 5.97 -45.66
N ASP A 185 16.11 5.14 -45.32
CA ASP A 185 17.53 5.45 -45.50
C ASP A 185 17.82 6.01 -46.91
N LEU A 186 18.60 7.11 -46.94
CA LEU A 186 19.06 7.82 -48.14
C LEU A 186 20.13 7.02 -48.93
#